data_AF-A0A182E177-F1
#
_entry.id   AF-A0A182E177-F1
#
_cell.length_a   1.000
_cell.length_b   1.000
_cell.length_c   1.000
_cell.angle_alpha   90.00
_cell.angle_beta   90.00
_cell.angle_gamma   90.00
#
_symmetry.space_group_name_H-M   'P 1'
#
loop_
_entity.id
_entity.type
_entity.pdbx_description
1 polymer ?
#
loop_
_entity_poly.entity_id
_entity_poly.type
_entity_poly.pdbx_seq_one_letter_code
_entity_poly.pdbx_strand_id
1 'polypeptide(L)'
;MEVDENDVVENETPKKDNGTTPWIASLPKNNIGDVRDISNQAFWTLSSCKTDGFGIQQLLDDDLEQYWQSDGPQPHTVTIEFSKKTNISYLLLYLDYKTDESYTPSKVVVRLGSSILDVDEGLTVVFSEPVGWQVVDLRDADGGPSRAFVLQLQVVQNHQNGRDTHIRQMRIIGPTQARLDTGIKTLINAGTNISNVPLKFTSQTIAQFANIR
;
A
#
# COMPACT_ATOMS: atom_id res chain seq x y z
N MET A 1 -24.45 -24.93 52.99
CA MET A 1 -24.89 -23.57 52.62
C MET A 1 -23.66 -22.92 52.02
N GLU A 2 -23.28 -23.28 50.79
CA GLU A 2 -23.85 -22.83 49.49
C GLU A 2 -23.74 -21.32 49.28
N VAL A 3 -23.43 -20.99 48.01
CA VAL A 3 -23.30 -19.71 47.28
C VAL A 3 -22.01 -18.88 47.52
N ASP A 4 -21.29 -18.37 46.51
CA ASP A 4 -21.47 -18.44 45.04
C ASP A 4 -20.13 -18.17 44.32
N GLU A 5 -19.99 -18.80 43.16
CA GLU A 5 -18.98 -18.58 42.13
C GLU A 5 -19.19 -17.19 41.48
N ASN A 6 -18.14 -16.37 41.42
CA ASN A 6 -18.11 -15.22 40.51
C ASN A 6 -17.24 -15.59 39.31
N ASP A 7 -17.90 -16.18 38.31
CA ASP A 7 -17.41 -16.28 36.94
C ASP A 7 -17.15 -14.87 36.40
N VAL A 8 -15.88 -14.59 36.12
CA VAL A 8 -15.47 -13.42 35.34
C VAL A 8 -15.88 -13.69 33.90
N VAL A 9 -17.00 -13.11 33.48
CA VAL A 9 -17.41 -13.07 32.07
C VAL A 9 -16.42 -12.18 31.33
N GLU A 10 -15.39 -12.79 30.73
CA GLU A 10 -14.62 -12.17 29.65
C GLU A 10 -15.58 -11.86 28.51
N ASN A 11 -15.91 -10.58 28.35
CA ASN A 11 -16.55 -10.09 27.13
C ASN A 11 -15.54 -10.23 25.99
N GLU A 12 -15.52 -11.40 25.36
CA GLU A 12 -14.97 -11.58 24.03
C GLU A 12 -15.67 -10.59 23.10
N THR A 13 -14.94 -9.54 22.72
CA THR A 13 -15.35 -8.66 21.64
C THR A 13 -15.56 -9.51 20.39
N PRO A 14 -16.70 -9.35 19.68
CA PRO A 14 -17.00 -10.20 18.55
C PRO A 14 -15.94 -9.96 17.48
N LYS A 15 -15.19 -11.01 17.14
CA LYS A 15 -14.34 -11.07 15.95
C LYS A 15 -15.21 -10.69 14.76
N LYS A 16 -15.04 -9.45 14.27
CA LYS A 16 -15.70 -9.01 13.05
C LYS A 16 -15.24 -9.93 11.92
N ASP A 17 -16.25 -10.50 11.28
CA ASP A 17 -16.19 -11.48 10.22
C ASP A 17 -15.27 -11.03 9.07
N ASN A 18 -14.50 -11.98 8.54
CA ASN A 18 -13.52 -11.83 7.45
C ASN A 18 -14.23 -11.64 6.10
N GLY A 19 -14.98 -10.56 5.96
CA GLY A 19 -15.46 -10.06 4.68
C GLY A 19 -14.27 -9.60 3.85
N THR A 20 -14.17 -10.06 2.61
CA THR A 20 -13.15 -9.64 1.62
C THR A 20 -12.91 -8.14 1.74
N THR A 21 -11.68 -7.75 2.09
CA THR A 21 -11.38 -6.40 2.59
C THR A 21 -11.89 -5.29 1.64
N PRO A 22 -12.54 -4.21 2.14
CA PRO A 22 -13.26 -3.22 1.33
C PRO A 22 -12.46 -2.62 0.16
N TRP A 23 -11.13 -2.57 0.29
CA TRP A 23 -10.21 -2.03 -0.70
C TRP A 23 -9.96 -2.97 -1.91
N ILE A 24 -10.16 -4.28 -1.78
CA ILE A 24 -9.96 -5.21 -2.92
C ILE A 24 -11.00 -4.91 -4.01
N ALA A 25 -12.22 -4.56 -3.61
CA ALA A 25 -13.31 -4.24 -4.53
C ALA A 25 -13.04 -2.97 -5.35
N SER A 26 -12.17 -2.06 -4.89
CA SER A 26 -11.82 -0.84 -5.63
C SER A 26 -10.73 -1.07 -6.69
N LEU A 27 -10.06 -2.22 -6.69
CA LEU A 27 -9.01 -2.51 -7.67
C LEU A 27 -9.58 -2.75 -9.08
N PRO A 28 -8.83 -2.38 -10.14
CA PRO A 28 -9.22 -2.68 -11.52
C PRO A 28 -9.38 -4.18 -11.77
N LYS A 29 -10.57 -4.61 -12.22
CA LYS A 29 -10.91 -6.03 -12.45
C LYS A 29 -10.08 -6.72 -13.53
N ASN A 30 -9.60 -5.96 -14.52
CA ASN A 30 -9.03 -6.52 -15.74
C ASN A 30 -7.59 -7.02 -15.61
N ASN A 31 -6.97 -6.92 -14.43
CA ASN A 31 -5.60 -7.39 -14.18
C ASN A 31 -5.38 -7.67 -12.68
N ILE A 32 -6.37 -8.28 -12.02
CA ILE A 32 -6.17 -8.84 -10.68
C ILE A 32 -5.33 -10.11 -10.86
N GLY A 33 -4.02 -9.96 -11.00
CA GLY A 33 -3.13 -11.01 -10.52
C GLY A 33 -3.38 -11.21 -9.02
N ASP A 34 -2.90 -12.32 -8.44
CA ASP A 34 -2.88 -12.41 -6.97
C ASP A 34 -2.10 -11.21 -6.44
N VAL A 35 -2.79 -10.26 -5.81
CA VAL A 35 -2.23 -9.08 -5.18
C VAL A 35 -2.46 -9.15 -3.68
N ARG A 36 -1.61 -8.48 -2.92
CA ARG A 36 -1.68 -8.42 -1.47
C ARG A 36 -1.26 -7.06 -0.96
N ASP A 37 -1.73 -6.75 0.23
CA ASP A 37 -1.21 -5.63 1.00
C ASP A 37 0.22 -5.92 1.47
N ILE A 38 1.14 -4.99 1.19
CA ILE A 38 2.54 -5.02 1.59
C ILE A 38 2.94 -3.81 2.45
N SER A 39 1.97 -3.05 2.97
CA SER A 39 2.18 -1.82 3.74
C SER A 39 3.02 -2.06 5.00
N ASN A 40 2.85 -3.21 5.63
CA ASN A 40 3.59 -3.63 6.83
C ASN A 40 5.04 -4.10 6.55
N GLN A 41 5.49 -4.10 5.30
CA GLN A 41 6.86 -4.49 4.91
C GLN A 41 7.80 -3.30 4.77
N ALA A 42 7.32 -2.10 5.08
CA ALA A 42 8.05 -0.85 4.90
C ALA A 42 8.09 -0.03 6.20
N PHE A 43 9.08 0.86 6.25
CA PHE A 43 9.13 1.96 7.21
C PHE A 43 8.45 3.18 6.63
N TRP A 44 7.65 3.86 7.45
CA TRP A 44 6.87 5.02 7.04
C TRP A 44 7.38 6.25 7.78
N THR A 45 7.50 7.36 7.07
CA THR A 45 7.90 8.66 7.63
C THR A 45 7.00 9.74 7.06
N LEU A 46 6.50 10.63 7.91
CA LEU A 46 5.70 11.78 7.51
C LEU A 46 6.55 13.04 7.57
N SER A 47 6.30 14.01 6.67
CA SER A 47 6.91 15.34 6.76
C SER A 47 6.59 16.05 8.06
N SER A 48 5.35 15.90 8.51
CA SER A 48 4.81 16.45 9.74
C SER A 48 3.55 15.69 10.15
N CYS A 49 3.21 15.78 11.42
CA CYS A 49 1.89 15.42 11.92
C CYS A 49 1.53 16.37 13.04
N LYS A 50 0.23 16.52 13.30
CA LYS A 50 -0.27 17.35 14.38
C LYS A 50 0.31 16.87 15.72
N THR A 51 0.67 17.82 16.58
CA THR A 51 1.41 17.53 17.82
C THR A 51 0.64 16.72 18.87
N ASP A 52 -0.68 16.65 18.75
CA ASP A 52 -1.58 15.91 19.66
C ASP A 52 -1.95 14.50 19.14
N GLY A 53 -1.49 14.07 17.97
CA GLY A 53 -1.78 12.75 17.39
C GLY A 53 -1.94 12.78 15.87
N PHE A 54 -2.72 11.83 15.32
CA PHE A 54 -3.07 11.81 13.88
C PHE A 54 -1.86 11.64 12.97
N GLY A 55 -1.08 10.57 13.19
CA GLY A 55 0.15 10.28 12.46
C GLY A 55 0.07 8.98 11.66
N ILE A 56 1.20 8.25 11.60
CA ILE A 56 1.34 7.02 10.81
C ILE A 56 0.37 5.93 11.28
N GLN A 57 0.09 5.86 12.58
CA GLN A 57 -0.81 4.84 13.12
C GLN A 57 -2.20 4.95 12.47
N GLN A 58 -2.80 6.14 12.49
CA GLN A 58 -4.12 6.38 11.89
C GLN A 58 -4.11 6.12 10.38
N LEU A 59 -2.98 6.39 9.71
CA LEU A 59 -2.82 6.15 8.28
C LEU A 59 -2.86 4.66 7.90
N LEU A 60 -2.46 3.76 8.81
CA LEU A 60 -2.33 2.33 8.56
C LEU A 60 -3.43 1.49 9.23
N ASP A 61 -4.11 2.04 10.23
CA ASP A 61 -5.23 1.40 10.92
C ASP A 61 -6.46 1.28 9.99
N ASP A 62 -7.38 0.38 10.34
CA ASP A 62 -8.62 0.12 9.60
C ASP A 62 -9.80 1.01 10.01
N ASP A 63 -9.55 2.01 10.85
CA ASP A 63 -10.56 2.95 11.31
C ASP A 63 -10.61 4.19 10.40
N LEU A 64 -11.58 4.20 9.48
CA LEU A 64 -11.80 5.29 8.52
C LEU A 64 -12.32 6.59 9.16
N GLU A 65 -12.73 6.56 10.43
CA GLU A 65 -13.05 7.78 11.18
C GLU A 65 -11.78 8.56 11.56
N GLN A 66 -10.64 7.87 11.64
CA GLN A 66 -9.34 8.45 11.94
C GLN A 66 -8.59 8.85 10.67
N TYR A 67 -7.56 9.68 10.84
CA TYR A 67 -6.75 10.18 9.73
C TYR A 67 -5.36 10.61 10.18
N TRP A 68 -4.42 10.65 9.24
CA TRP A 68 -3.24 11.49 9.36
C TRP A 68 -3.63 12.94 9.11
N GLN A 69 -3.18 13.85 9.97
CA GLN A 69 -3.25 15.28 9.74
C GLN A 69 -1.85 15.87 9.70
N SER A 70 -1.48 16.52 8.59
CA SER A 70 -0.22 17.27 8.51
C SER A 70 -0.24 18.53 9.37
N ASP A 71 0.93 19.02 9.74
CA ASP A 71 1.11 20.30 10.43
C ASP A 71 2.46 20.92 10.03
N GLY A 72 2.55 21.42 8.79
CA GLY A 72 3.82 21.88 8.23
C GLY A 72 3.68 22.66 6.92
N PRO A 73 4.80 23.05 6.28
CA PRO A 73 4.77 23.65 4.97
C PRO A 73 4.47 22.61 3.88
N GLN A 74 3.71 23.00 2.86
CA GLN A 74 3.52 22.19 1.65
C GLN A 74 4.83 22.12 0.83
N PRO A 75 5.08 21.02 0.10
CA PRO A 75 4.23 19.83 0.01
C PRO A 75 4.34 18.92 1.25
N HIS A 76 3.22 18.32 1.66
CA HIS A 76 3.20 17.33 2.74
C HIS A 76 3.62 15.97 2.18
N THR A 77 4.47 15.23 2.87
CA THR A 77 5.05 14.00 2.31
C THR A 77 4.82 12.78 3.20
N VAL A 78 4.59 11.66 2.53
CA VAL A 78 4.63 10.31 3.12
C VAL A 78 5.73 9.56 2.38
N THR A 79 6.78 9.18 3.10
CA THR A 79 7.91 8.41 2.58
C THR A 79 7.80 6.97 3.08
N ILE A 80 7.82 6.03 2.16
CA ILE A 80 7.71 4.59 2.40
C ILE A 80 8.99 3.91 1.92
N GLU A 81 9.74 3.32 2.85
CA GLU A 81 11.05 2.72 2.60
C GLU A 81 11.03 1.21 2.86
N PHE A 82 11.35 0.45 1.83
CA PHE A 82 11.46 -1.01 1.90
C PHE A 82 12.92 -1.43 2.13
N SER A 83 13.13 -2.42 3.00
CA SER A 83 14.46 -2.99 3.26
C SER A 83 15.09 -3.72 2.05
N LYS A 84 14.28 -4.06 1.06
CA LYS A 84 14.68 -4.71 -0.19
C LYS A 84 13.93 -4.10 -1.36
N LYS A 85 14.51 -4.20 -2.57
CA LYS A 85 13.85 -3.74 -3.80
C LYS A 85 12.54 -4.49 -4.04
N THR A 86 11.43 -3.83 -3.79
CA THR A 86 10.09 -4.43 -3.67
C THR A 86 9.25 -4.15 -4.91
N ASN A 87 8.42 -5.13 -5.28
CA ASN A 87 7.46 -5.01 -6.37
C ASN A 87 6.21 -4.29 -5.86
N ILE A 88 5.84 -3.17 -6.50
CA ILE A 88 4.71 -2.32 -6.13
C ILE A 88 3.78 -2.22 -7.35
N SER A 89 2.50 -2.50 -7.15
CA SER A 89 1.47 -2.45 -8.19
C SER A 89 0.58 -1.23 -8.03
N TYR A 90 0.09 -0.98 -6.82
CA TYR A 90 -0.85 0.11 -6.57
C TYR A 90 -0.54 0.81 -5.25
N LEU A 91 -0.83 2.10 -5.20
CA LEU A 91 -0.99 2.87 -3.98
C LEU A 91 -2.48 3.20 -3.82
N LEU A 92 -3.05 2.86 -2.67
CA LEU A 92 -4.43 3.15 -2.34
C LEU A 92 -4.49 4.24 -1.28
N LEU A 93 -5.34 5.23 -1.50
CA LEU A 93 -5.63 6.31 -0.55
C LEU A 93 -7.12 6.30 -0.25
N TYR A 94 -7.52 6.34 1.01
CA TYR A 94 -8.91 6.61 1.38
C TYR A 94 -9.07 8.11 1.63
N LEU A 95 -9.88 8.76 0.79
CA LEU A 95 -10.16 10.21 0.85
C LEU A 95 -11.67 10.42 0.94
N ASP A 96 -12.10 11.43 1.71
CA ASP A 96 -13.52 11.80 1.78
C ASP A 96 -13.69 13.32 1.77
N TYR A 97 -13.95 13.87 0.59
CA TYR A 97 -14.19 15.30 0.40
C TYR A 97 -15.37 15.83 1.22
N LYS A 98 -16.41 15.03 1.42
CA LYS A 98 -17.61 15.48 2.14
C LYS A 98 -17.33 15.73 3.61
N THR A 99 -16.39 14.97 4.18
CA THR A 99 -16.03 15.06 5.59
C THR A 99 -14.84 15.98 5.81
N ASP A 100 -13.85 15.97 4.90
CA ASP A 100 -12.58 16.67 5.08
C ASP A 100 -12.51 18.05 4.38
N GLU A 101 -13.42 18.35 3.45
CA GLU A 101 -13.52 19.63 2.74
C GLU A 101 -12.16 20.16 2.21
N SER A 102 -11.62 21.22 2.84
CA SER A 102 -10.35 21.85 2.46
C SER A 102 -9.12 20.99 2.79
N TYR A 103 -9.22 20.02 3.70
CA TYR A 103 -8.13 19.11 4.05
C TYR A 103 -7.94 17.99 3.03
N THR A 104 -8.86 17.83 2.06
CA THR A 104 -8.77 16.75 1.07
C THR A 104 -7.72 17.06 -0.01
N PRO A 105 -6.75 16.17 -0.27
CA PRO A 105 -5.84 16.27 -1.40
C PRO A 105 -6.58 16.49 -2.73
N SER A 106 -6.18 17.51 -3.49
CA SER A 106 -6.64 17.76 -4.86
C SER A 106 -5.59 17.39 -5.90
N LYS A 107 -4.30 17.48 -5.55
CA LYS A 107 -3.19 17.05 -6.39
C LYS A 107 -2.10 16.41 -5.56
N VAL A 108 -1.70 15.21 -5.97
CA VAL A 108 -0.56 14.48 -5.41
C VAL A 108 0.45 14.12 -6.48
N VAL A 109 1.69 13.92 -6.07
CA VAL A 109 2.76 13.37 -6.91
C VAL A 109 3.34 12.15 -6.20
N VAL A 110 3.35 11.01 -6.89
CA VAL A 110 3.92 9.76 -6.37
C VAL A 110 5.22 9.48 -7.10
N ARG A 111 6.31 9.33 -6.35
CA ARG A 111 7.64 9.02 -6.89
C ARG A 111 8.12 7.67 -6.44
N LEU A 112 8.87 7.00 -7.31
CA LEU A 112 9.57 5.75 -7.00
C LEU A 112 11.07 5.97 -7.13
N GLY A 113 11.85 5.35 -6.24
CA GLY A 113 13.29 5.59 -6.17
C GLY A 113 14.14 4.40 -5.73
N SER A 114 15.43 4.51 -6.01
CA SER A 114 16.46 3.62 -5.48
C SER A 114 16.85 4.01 -4.05
N SER A 115 16.69 5.28 -3.69
CA SER A 115 16.85 5.85 -2.36
C SER A 115 16.03 7.15 -2.26
N ILE A 116 15.94 7.73 -1.07
CA ILE A 116 15.26 9.03 -0.86
C ILE A 116 15.90 10.19 -1.64
N LEU A 117 17.19 10.06 -2.00
CA LEU A 117 17.94 11.06 -2.76
C LEU A 117 17.88 10.82 -4.28
N ASP A 118 17.37 9.68 -4.70
CA ASP A 118 17.32 9.23 -6.10
C ASP A 118 15.93 8.66 -6.40
N VAL A 119 14.99 9.58 -6.62
CA VAL A 119 13.59 9.33 -6.98
C VAL A 119 13.32 9.84 -8.40
N ASP A 120 12.39 9.20 -9.10
CA ASP A 120 11.99 9.58 -10.45
C ASP A 120 11.19 10.91 -10.53
N GLU A 121 10.81 11.30 -11.75
CA GLU A 121 10.06 12.54 -12.00
C GLU A 121 8.70 12.57 -11.28
N GLY A 122 8.11 11.40 -11.06
CA GLY A 122 6.87 11.19 -10.35
C GLY A 122 5.62 11.20 -11.23
N LEU A 123 4.65 10.37 -10.83
CA LEU A 123 3.31 10.34 -11.39
C LEU A 123 2.43 11.38 -10.69
N THR A 124 1.95 12.38 -11.45
CA THR A 124 0.98 13.35 -10.94
C THR A 124 -0.43 12.80 -11.03
N VAL A 125 -1.17 12.83 -9.92
CA VAL A 125 -2.57 12.41 -9.83
C VAL A 125 -3.40 13.59 -9.32
N VAL A 126 -4.54 13.82 -9.96
CA VAL A 126 -5.50 14.88 -9.60
C VAL A 126 -6.80 14.25 -9.17
N PHE A 127 -7.37 14.74 -8.08
CA PHE A 127 -8.65 14.30 -7.54
C PHE A 127 -9.68 15.43 -7.64
N SER A 128 -10.93 15.08 -7.91
CA SER A 128 -12.05 16.02 -7.96
C SER A 128 -13.11 15.54 -6.98
N GLU A 129 -13.15 16.16 -5.80
CA GLU A 129 -14.10 15.83 -4.72
C GLU A 129 -14.16 14.31 -4.42
N PRO A 130 -13.01 13.65 -4.16
CA PRO A 130 -12.95 12.20 -4.05
C PRO A 130 -13.72 11.70 -2.81
N VAL A 131 -14.41 10.56 -2.95
CA VAL A 131 -15.06 9.85 -1.84
C VAL A 131 -14.75 8.36 -1.95
N GLY A 132 -14.11 7.82 -0.91
CA GLY A 132 -13.70 6.42 -0.82
C GLY A 132 -12.30 6.14 -1.35
N TRP A 133 -12.05 4.88 -1.69
CA TRP A 133 -10.76 4.40 -2.15
C TRP A 133 -10.36 4.96 -3.52
N GLN A 134 -9.26 5.70 -3.54
CA GLN A 134 -8.58 6.17 -4.74
C GLN A 134 -7.41 5.22 -5.04
N VAL A 135 -7.42 4.64 -6.24
CA VAL A 135 -6.37 3.71 -6.69
C VAL A 135 -5.41 4.44 -7.61
N VAL A 136 -4.15 4.55 -7.21
CA VAL A 136 -3.06 5.02 -8.05
C VAL A 136 -2.35 3.81 -8.65
N ASP A 137 -2.38 3.71 -9.97
CA ASP A 137 -1.68 2.67 -10.73
C ASP A 137 -0.19 3.00 -10.82
N LEU A 138 0.64 2.16 -10.20
CA LEU A 138 2.09 2.32 -10.17
C LEU A 138 2.80 1.25 -11.01
N ARG A 139 2.07 0.54 -11.85
CA ARG A 139 2.63 -0.47 -12.75
C ARG A 139 3.44 0.18 -13.87
N ASP A 140 4.36 -0.58 -14.43
CA ASP A 140 5.16 -0.18 -15.59
C ASP A 140 4.31 -0.18 -16.88
N ALA A 141 4.92 0.26 -17.98
CA ALA A 141 4.26 0.36 -19.28
C ALA A 141 3.76 -1.00 -19.82
N ASP A 142 4.34 -2.12 -19.36
CA ASP A 142 3.93 -3.47 -19.74
C ASP A 142 2.81 -4.01 -18.82
N GLY A 143 2.34 -3.21 -17.86
CA GLY A 143 1.35 -3.60 -16.86
C GLY A 143 1.91 -4.48 -15.73
N GLY A 144 3.23 -4.60 -15.63
CA GLY A 144 3.94 -5.30 -14.55
C GLY A 144 4.15 -4.40 -13.32
N PRO A 145 4.42 -4.97 -12.14
CA PRO A 145 4.70 -4.17 -10.95
C PRO A 145 6.03 -3.41 -11.09
N SER A 146 6.03 -2.12 -10.75
CA SER A 146 7.24 -1.32 -10.64
C SER A 146 8.11 -1.77 -9.47
N ARG A 147 9.42 -1.52 -9.54
CA ARG A 147 10.40 -1.97 -8.53
C ARG A 147 11.16 -0.82 -7.92
N ALA A 148 10.93 -0.58 -6.63
CA ALA A 148 11.55 0.50 -5.89
C ALA A 148 12.04 0.07 -4.50
N PHE A 149 12.96 0.84 -3.93
CA PHE A 149 13.26 0.81 -2.49
C PHE A 149 12.45 1.88 -1.76
N VAL A 150 12.18 3.00 -2.42
CA VAL A 150 11.45 4.13 -1.84
C VAL A 150 10.23 4.44 -2.71
N LEU A 151 9.10 4.66 -2.06
CA LEU A 151 7.93 5.33 -2.63
C LEU A 151 7.71 6.60 -1.82
N GLN A 152 7.59 7.75 -2.50
CA GLN A 152 7.27 9.01 -1.85
C GLN A 152 5.98 9.58 -2.43
N LEU A 153 4.96 9.71 -1.60
CA LEU A 153 3.76 10.50 -1.89
C LEU A 153 4.01 11.93 -1.44
N GLN A 154 3.72 12.89 -2.33
CA GLN A 154 3.69 14.32 -2.02
C GLN A 154 2.29 14.86 -2.26
N VAL A 155 1.66 15.41 -1.22
CA VAL A 155 0.44 16.21 -1.35
C VAL A 155 0.85 17.64 -1.68
N VAL A 156 0.68 18.00 -2.96
CA VAL A 156 1.15 19.28 -3.50
C VAL A 156 0.06 20.35 -3.38
N GLN A 157 -1.21 19.95 -3.48
CA GLN A 157 -2.35 20.86 -3.35
C GLN A 157 -3.51 20.13 -2.67
N ASN A 158 -4.26 20.86 -1.86
CA ASN A 158 -5.54 20.45 -1.31
C ASN A 158 -6.68 21.19 -2.02
N HIS A 159 -7.91 20.74 -1.78
CA HIS A 159 -9.10 21.48 -2.22
C HIS A 159 -9.20 22.81 -1.49
N GLN A 160 -9.85 23.80 -2.12
CA GLN A 160 -10.11 25.12 -1.52
C GLN A 160 -8.86 25.84 -0.97
N ASN A 161 -7.66 25.49 -1.47
CA ASN A 161 -6.37 25.95 -0.96
C ASN A 161 -6.14 25.66 0.54
N GLY A 162 -6.67 24.54 1.04
CA GLY A 162 -6.43 24.11 2.41
C GLY A 162 -4.94 23.93 2.70
N ARG A 163 -4.52 24.34 3.90
CA ARG A 163 -3.12 24.36 4.32
C ARG A 163 -2.61 22.95 4.60
N ASP A 164 -3.34 22.21 5.43
CA ASP A 164 -2.99 20.87 5.90
C ASP A 164 -3.83 19.80 5.21
N THR A 165 -3.36 18.55 5.23
CA THR A 165 -4.01 17.41 4.56
C THR A 165 -4.57 16.41 5.55
N HIS A 166 -5.71 15.80 5.21
CA HIS A 166 -6.21 14.57 5.81
C HIS A 166 -6.06 13.41 4.83
N ILE A 167 -5.49 12.31 5.31
CA ILE A 167 -5.58 11.01 4.63
C ILE A 167 -6.00 9.99 5.67
N ARG A 168 -7.16 9.37 5.44
CA ARG A 168 -7.80 8.46 6.41
C ARG A 168 -7.13 7.10 6.45
N GLN A 169 -6.71 6.60 5.30
CA GLN A 169 -5.99 5.34 5.21
C GLN A 169 -5.10 5.30 3.97
N MET A 170 -3.96 4.61 4.07
CA MET A 170 -3.10 4.27 2.94
C MET A 170 -2.77 2.79 2.91
N ARG A 171 -2.71 2.23 1.69
CA ARG A 171 -2.25 0.86 1.49
C ARG A 171 -1.32 0.78 0.28
N ILE A 172 -0.23 0.03 0.43
CA ILE A 172 0.67 -0.32 -0.66
C ILE A 172 0.37 -1.74 -1.09
N ILE A 173 0.03 -1.91 -2.36
CA ILE A 173 -0.35 -3.20 -2.92
C ILE A 173 0.77 -3.68 -3.82
N GLY A 174 1.22 -4.91 -3.57
CA GLY A 174 2.17 -5.62 -4.40
C GLY A 174 1.59 -6.94 -4.90
N PRO A 175 2.29 -7.63 -5.81
CA PRO A 175 1.90 -8.98 -6.20
C PRO A 175 2.08 -9.95 -5.03
N THR A 176 1.18 -10.92 -4.91
CA THR A 176 1.27 -12.04 -3.96
C THR A 176 2.49 -12.91 -4.24
N GLN A 177 2.87 -13.01 -5.51
CA GLN A 177 3.98 -13.85 -5.97
C GLN A 177 5.11 -13.01 -6.59
N ALA A 178 6.37 -13.45 -6.42
CA ALA A 178 7.52 -12.75 -6.99
C ALA A 178 7.55 -12.84 -8.52
N ARG A 179 8.13 -11.84 -9.20
CA ARG A 179 8.19 -11.69 -10.67
C ARG A 179 8.70 -12.94 -11.42
N LEU A 180 9.50 -13.81 -10.80
CA LEU A 180 9.95 -15.07 -11.40
C LEU A 180 8.75 -15.93 -11.83
N ASP A 181 7.70 -15.97 -11.02
CA ASP A 181 6.52 -16.79 -11.29
C ASP A 181 5.62 -16.15 -12.35
N THR A 182 5.56 -14.82 -12.41
CA THR A 182 4.84 -14.07 -13.46
C THR A 182 5.51 -14.26 -14.83
N GLY A 183 6.84 -14.17 -14.91
CA GLY A 183 7.59 -14.35 -16.16
C GLY A 183 7.41 -15.76 -16.74
N ILE A 184 7.42 -16.78 -15.88
CA ILE A 184 7.14 -18.17 -16.28
C ILE A 184 5.69 -18.31 -16.76
N LYS A 185 4.70 -17.74 -16.06
CA LYS A 185 3.29 -17.76 -16.50
C LYS A 185 3.08 -17.07 -17.85
N THR A 186 3.72 -15.93 -18.09
CA THR A 186 3.64 -15.23 -19.39
C THR A 186 4.24 -16.08 -20.51
N LEU A 187 5.38 -16.74 -20.28
CA LEU A 187 5.98 -17.66 -21.24
C LEU A 187 5.09 -18.89 -21.49
N ILE A 188 4.46 -19.45 -20.47
CA ILE A 188 3.52 -20.57 -20.61
C ILE A 188 2.30 -20.15 -21.43
N ASN A 189 1.71 -18.99 -21.14
CA ASN A 189 0.55 -18.46 -21.86
C ASN A 189 0.87 -18.12 -23.32
N ALA A 190 2.12 -17.75 -23.61
CA ALA A 190 2.63 -17.53 -24.97
C ALA A 190 2.94 -18.84 -25.73
N GLY A 191 2.64 -20.02 -25.16
CA GLY A 191 2.85 -21.32 -25.80
C GLY A 191 4.31 -21.80 -25.80
N THR A 192 5.18 -21.18 -25.00
CA THR A 192 6.60 -21.53 -24.96
C THR A 192 6.81 -22.82 -24.17
N ASN A 193 7.52 -23.79 -24.74
CA ASN A 193 7.81 -25.07 -24.08
C ASN A 193 8.82 -24.86 -22.94
N ILE A 194 8.36 -25.00 -21.71
CA ILE A 194 9.11 -24.71 -20.48
C ILE A 194 10.08 -25.81 -20.05
N SER A 195 10.17 -26.94 -20.77
CA SER A 195 11.03 -28.07 -20.38
C SER A 195 12.52 -27.72 -20.30
N ASN A 196 12.95 -26.63 -20.96
CA ASN A 196 14.35 -26.22 -21.05
C ASN A 196 14.65 -24.84 -20.43
N VAL A 197 13.73 -24.25 -19.65
CA VAL A 197 14.01 -22.97 -18.98
C VAL A 197 14.87 -23.26 -17.73
N PRO A 198 16.12 -22.74 -17.65
CA PRO A 198 16.97 -23.00 -16.48
C PRO A 198 16.38 -22.30 -15.26
N LEU A 199 15.91 -23.08 -14.28
CA LEU A 199 15.53 -22.56 -12.97
C LEU A 199 16.79 -22.09 -12.24
N LYS A 200 17.11 -20.79 -12.34
CA LYS A 200 18.12 -20.17 -11.49
C LYS A 200 17.49 -19.84 -10.14
N PHE A 201 17.58 -20.79 -9.21
CA PHE A 201 17.27 -20.55 -7.80
C PHE A 201 18.29 -19.55 -7.22
N THR A 202 17.84 -18.33 -6.91
CA THR A 202 18.68 -17.28 -6.31
C THR A 202 18.69 -17.34 -4.78
N SER A 203 18.17 -18.41 -4.17
CA SER A 203 18.27 -18.63 -2.72
C SER A 203 19.27 -19.75 -2.45
N GLN A 204 20.34 -19.42 -1.71
CA GLN A 204 21.34 -20.39 -1.26
C GLN A 204 20.72 -21.49 -0.36
N THR A 205 19.55 -21.25 0.22
CA THR A 205 18.87 -22.19 1.12
C THR A 205 18.12 -23.31 0.39
N ILE A 206 17.77 -23.13 -0.89
CA ILE A 206 16.99 -24.12 -1.66
C ILE A 206 17.91 -25.06 -2.46
N ALA A 207 19.13 -24.62 -2.77
CA ALA A 207 20.11 -25.43 -3.53
C ALA A 207 20.56 -26.71 -2.80
N GLN A 208 20.34 -26.83 -1.48
CA GLN A 208 20.74 -28.01 -0.70
C GLN A 208 19.77 -29.20 -0.82
N PHE A 209 18.54 -29.01 -1.29
CA PHE A 209 17.55 -30.10 -1.37
C PHE A 209 17.53 -30.84 -2.73
N ALA A 210 18.33 -30.41 -3.71
CA ALA A 210 18.35 -31.01 -5.05
C ALA A 210 19.44 -32.08 -5.25
N ASN A 211 20.23 -32.41 -4.22
CA ASN A 211 21.32 -33.40 -4.29
C ASN A 211 21.15 -34.50 -3.24
N ILE A 212 20.03 -35.22 -3.28
CA ILE A 212 19.94 -36.55 -2.67
C ILE A 212 19.46 -37.50 -3.77
N ARG A 213 20.33 -38.47 -4.09
CA ARG A 213 20.15 -39.54 -5.08
C ARG A 213 19.03 -40.50 -4.67
#